data_AF-D8P980-F1
#
_entry.id   AF-D8P980-F1
#
_cell.length_a   1.000
_cell.length_b   1.000
_cell.length_c   1.000
_cell.angle_alpha   90.00
_cell.angle_beta   90.00
_cell.angle_gamma   90.00
#
_symmetry.space_group_name_H-M   'P 1'
#
loop_
_entity.id
_entity.type
_entity.pdbx_description
1 polymer ?
#
loop_
_entity_poly.entity_id
_entity_poly.type
_entity_poly.pdbx_seq_one_letter_code
_entity_poly.pdbx_strand_id
1 'polypeptide(L)'
;MAHRSQSGLSAAAVIDIWEQGAGRHPLDRALLLLRYTCPDEPFETLCEWTMGERDRRLLESRRNTFGDRIDGYAECPACGNGLEFELSCEGVSGSASTTGATWHRVEQVGRSWDMRGPNSLDLAAAAAAPDLDRARRVILSRCMRSGTDMVDEAEWTDELQAALAARLSELDPLAEILIDVRCAACGHAWQSVFDIADFFWNEIHVRSKRLLQEIDLLARTYGWTEGEILGMTDQRRSLYVGMALS
;
A
#
# COMPACT_ATOMS: atom_id res chain seq x y z
N MET A 1 15.82 -6.88 18.29
CA MET A 1 16.20 -7.68 17.11
C MET A 1 16.65 -6.71 16.04
N ALA A 2 17.87 -6.88 15.52
CA ALA A 2 18.45 -5.93 14.58
C ALA A 2 17.64 -5.94 13.27
N HIS A 3 16.98 -4.82 12.96
CA HIS A 3 16.31 -4.59 11.68
C HIS A 3 17.41 -4.61 10.60
N ARG A 4 17.57 -5.73 9.89
CA ARG A 4 18.37 -5.75 8.67
C ARG A 4 17.73 -4.72 7.74
N SER A 5 18.51 -3.75 7.27
CA SER A 5 18.09 -2.85 6.20
C SER A 5 17.64 -3.71 5.02
N GLN A 6 16.35 -3.75 4.75
CA GLN A 6 15.81 -4.49 3.61
C GLN A 6 16.39 -3.87 2.33
N SER A 7 17.14 -4.65 1.55
CA SER A 7 17.55 -4.23 0.22
C SER A 7 16.32 -4.08 -0.68
N GLY A 8 16.31 -3.07 -1.55
CA GLY A 8 15.26 -2.90 -2.55
C GLY A 8 15.12 -4.10 -3.48
N LEU A 9 14.02 -4.14 -4.23
CA LEU A 9 13.74 -5.23 -5.18
C LEU A 9 14.78 -5.27 -6.30
N SER A 10 15.24 -6.48 -6.65
CA SER A 10 16.09 -6.69 -7.81
C SER A 10 15.28 -6.56 -9.12
N ALA A 11 15.96 -6.33 -10.24
CA ALA A 11 15.30 -6.26 -11.55
C ALA A 11 14.53 -7.55 -11.89
N ALA A 12 15.07 -8.72 -11.51
CA ALA A 12 14.38 -10.00 -11.66
C ALA A 12 13.13 -10.08 -10.79
N ALA A 13 13.22 -9.67 -9.52
CA ALA A 13 12.06 -9.66 -8.61
C ALA A 13 10.95 -8.73 -9.11
N VAL A 14 11.29 -7.58 -9.69
CA VAL A 14 10.33 -6.65 -10.30
C VAL A 14 9.53 -7.32 -11.43
N ILE A 15 10.18 -8.11 -12.29
CA ILE A 15 9.51 -8.88 -13.35
C ILE A 15 8.64 -10.00 -12.73
N ASP A 16 9.19 -10.81 -11.82
CA ASP A 16 8.47 -11.92 -11.20
C ASP A 16 7.19 -11.47 -10.48
N ILE A 17 7.27 -10.36 -9.73
CA ILE A 17 6.13 -9.76 -9.03
C ILE A 17 5.08 -9.32 -10.04
N TRP A 18 5.50 -8.64 -11.10
CA TRP A 18 4.59 -8.16 -12.14
C TRP A 18 3.86 -9.32 -12.84
N GLU A 19 4.57 -10.38 -13.22
CA GLU A 19 3.97 -11.55 -13.85
C GLU A 19 2.97 -12.25 -12.92
N GLN A 20 3.36 -12.47 -11.66
CA GLN A 20 2.49 -13.13 -10.68
C GLN A 20 1.30 -12.27 -10.24
N GLY A 21 1.43 -10.95 -10.29
CA GLY A 21 0.42 -10.00 -9.81
C GLY A 21 -0.55 -9.51 -10.87
N ALA A 22 -0.26 -9.69 -12.17
CA ALA A 22 -1.04 -9.14 -13.28
C ALA A 22 -2.54 -9.49 -13.18
N GLY A 23 -2.87 -10.73 -12.86
CA GLY A 23 -4.26 -11.22 -12.72
C GLY A 23 -4.84 -11.18 -11.30
N ARG A 24 -4.11 -10.64 -10.32
CA ARG A 24 -4.52 -10.65 -8.91
C ARG A 24 -5.39 -9.46 -8.52
N HIS A 25 -6.22 -9.64 -7.50
CA HIS A 25 -6.93 -8.55 -6.86
C HIS A 25 -5.94 -7.58 -6.19
N PRO A 26 -6.23 -6.26 -6.09
CA PRO A 26 -5.35 -5.28 -5.43
C PRO A 26 -4.85 -5.70 -4.04
N LEU A 27 -5.76 -6.23 -3.20
CA LEU A 27 -5.39 -6.76 -1.87
C LEU A 27 -4.31 -7.86 -1.94
N ASP A 28 -4.42 -8.76 -2.92
CA ASP A 28 -3.46 -9.85 -3.09
C ASP A 28 -2.12 -9.37 -3.69
N ARG A 29 -2.14 -8.28 -4.46
CA ARG A 29 -0.93 -7.64 -4.99
C ARG A 29 -0.11 -7.01 -3.86
N ALA A 30 -0.78 -6.36 -2.89
CA ALA A 30 -0.13 -5.84 -1.69
C ALA A 30 0.61 -6.95 -0.92
N LEU A 31 -0.07 -8.08 -0.67
CA LEU A 31 0.53 -9.22 0.02
C LEU A 31 1.64 -9.88 -0.81
N LEU A 32 1.49 -9.95 -2.14
CA LEU A 32 2.53 -10.45 -3.04
C LEU A 32 3.81 -9.60 -2.94
N LEU A 33 3.69 -8.27 -2.97
CA LEU A 33 4.82 -7.36 -2.79
C LEU A 33 5.54 -7.64 -1.46
N LEU A 34 4.78 -7.77 -0.37
CA LEU A 34 5.34 -8.04 0.96
C LEU A 34 6.02 -9.41 1.06
N ARG A 35 5.56 -10.44 0.33
CA ARG A 35 6.27 -11.73 0.29
C ARG A 35 7.68 -11.63 -0.28
N TYR A 36 7.92 -10.68 -1.20
CA TYR A 36 9.24 -10.46 -1.78
C TYR A 36 10.13 -9.59 -0.89
N THR A 37 9.54 -8.63 -0.16
CA THR A 37 10.31 -7.66 0.62
C THR A 37 10.49 -8.07 2.08
N CYS A 38 9.59 -8.92 2.59
CA CYS A 38 9.62 -9.51 3.92
C CYS A 38 9.65 -11.05 3.86
N PRO A 39 10.66 -11.68 3.21
CA PRO A 39 10.67 -13.13 2.96
C PRO A 39 10.79 -13.99 4.23
N ASP A 40 11.29 -13.40 5.32
CA ASP A 40 11.45 -14.09 6.61
C ASP A 40 10.13 -14.16 7.41
N GLU A 41 9.11 -13.40 7.01
CA GLU A 41 7.80 -13.38 7.67
C GLU A 41 6.87 -14.46 7.10
N PRO A 42 6.21 -15.29 7.94
CA PRO A 42 5.18 -16.21 7.49
C PRO A 42 4.03 -15.47 6.78
N PHE A 43 3.45 -16.11 5.76
CA PHE A 43 2.37 -15.50 4.99
C PHE A 43 1.14 -15.16 5.86
N GLU A 44 0.85 -15.99 6.85
CA GLU A 44 -0.22 -15.78 7.82
C GLU A 44 0.01 -14.49 8.61
N THR A 45 1.26 -14.24 9.05
CA THR A 45 1.64 -13.00 9.74
C THR A 45 1.43 -11.77 8.86
N LEU A 46 1.80 -11.84 7.59
CA LEU A 46 1.60 -10.75 6.62
C LEU A 46 0.11 -10.41 6.45
N CYS A 47 -0.76 -11.43 6.49
CA CYS A 47 -2.21 -11.26 6.37
C CYS A 47 -2.82 -10.62 7.63
N GLU A 48 -2.20 -10.80 8.79
CA GLU A 48 -2.68 -10.33 10.09
C GLU A 48 -2.22 -8.93 10.46
N TRP A 49 -1.18 -8.39 9.80
CA TRP A 49 -0.76 -7.00 9.97
C TRP A 49 -1.93 -6.04 9.76
N THR A 50 -2.00 -5.03 10.64
CA THR A 50 -2.94 -3.94 10.42
C THR A 50 -2.63 -3.26 9.10
N MET A 51 -3.62 -2.59 8.53
CA MET A 51 -3.47 -1.91 7.25
C MET A 51 -2.36 -0.87 7.26
N GLY A 52 -2.22 -0.10 8.34
CA GLY A 52 -1.11 0.84 8.44
C GLY A 52 0.25 0.17 8.64
N GLU A 53 0.37 -0.97 9.33
CA GLU A 53 1.64 -1.71 9.37
C GLU A 53 2.01 -2.26 7.99
N ARG A 54 1.02 -2.82 7.27
CA ARG A 54 1.19 -3.28 5.88
C ARG A 54 1.67 -2.14 4.99
N ASP A 55 1.00 -1.00 5.04
CA ASP A 55 1.28 0.14 4.17
C ASP A 55 2.60 0.83 4.55
N ARG A 56 2.97 0.87 5.83
CA ARG A 56 4.30 1.30 6.29
C ARG A 56 5.40 0.42 5.70
N ARG A 57 5.21 -0.90 5.68
CA ARG A 57 6.17 -1.85 5.09
C ARG A 57 6.27 -1.72 3.57
N LEU A 58 5.15 -1.42 2.91
CA LEU A 58 5.14 -1.09 1.48
C LEU A 58 5.85 0.23 1.19
N LEU A 59 5.66 1.27 2.01
CA LEU A 59 6.40 2.54 1.91
C LEU A 59 7.91 2.33 2.05
N GLU A 60 8.34 1.56 3.05
CA GLU A 60 9.75 1.20 3.26
C GLU A 60 10.30 0.44 2.04
N SER A 61 9.55 -0.56 1.55
CA SER A 61 9.93 -1.37 0.39
C SER A 61 10.06 -0.54 -0.89
N ARG A 62 9.08 0.35 -1.13
CA ARG A 62 9.07 1.27 -2.27
C ARG A 62 10.26 2.21 -2.19
N ARG A 63 10.50 2.79 -1.01
CA ARG A 63 11.65 3.66 -0.76
C ARG A 63 12.97 3.00 -1.10
N ASN A 64 13.16 1.76 -0.65
CA ASN A 64 14.38 1.01 -0.89
C ASN A 64 14.55 0.61 -2.36
N THR A 65 13.46 0.55 -3.13
CA THR A 65 13.45 0.13 -4.54
C THR A 65 13.58 1.31 -5.52
N PHE A 66 12.82 2.38 -5.31
CA PHE A 66 12.71 3.52 -6.24
C PHE A 66 13.20 4.86 -5.66
N GLY A 67 13.65 4.87 -4.41
CA GLY A 67 14.06 6.07 -3.70
C GLY A 67 12.91 6.69 -2.91
N ASP A 68 13.19 7.77 -2.19
CA ASP A 68 12.24 8.35 -1.22
C ASP A 68 11.15 9.23 -1.87
N ARG A 69 11.46 9.85 -3.01
CA ARG A 69 10.58 10.78 -3.72
C ARG A 69 9.41 10.07 -4.41
N ILE A 70 8.19 10.54 -4.15
CA ILE A 70 6.94 10.12 -4.79
C ILE A 70 6.40 11.31 -5.59
N ASP A 71 6.25 11.14 -6.90
CA ASP A 71 5.59 12.11 -7.76
C ASP A 71 4.09 11.75 -7.84
N GLY A 72 3.24 12.61 -7.28
CA GLY A 72 1.80 12.44 -7.18
C GLY A 72 1.05 13.30 -8.20
N TYR A 73 -0.14 12.84 -8.58
CA TYR A 73 -1.06 13.56 -9.46
C TYR A 73 -2.47 13.51 -8.87
N ALA A 74 -3.19 14.63 -8.92
CA ALA A 74 -4.60 14.69 -8.57
C ALA A 74 -5.36 15.69 -9.45
N GLU A 75 -6.61 15.38 -9.76
CA GLU A 75 -7.52 16.30 -10.44
C GLU A 75 -8.38 17.04 -9.43
N CYS A 76 -8.53 18.35 -9.62
CA CYS A 76 -9.40 19.15 -8.76
C CYS A 76 -10.87 18.76 -8.99
N PRO A 77 -11.62 18.33 -7.95
CA PRO A 77 -13.01 17.92 -8.11
C PRO A 77 -13.95 19.08 -8.47
N ALA A 78 -13.52 20.33 -8.25
CA ALA A 78 -14.33 21.52 -8.53
C ALA A 78 -14.19 22.07 -9.95
N CYS A 79 -13.00 21.99 -10.56
CA CYS A 79 -12.73 22.59 -11.88
C CYS A 79 -12.06 21.66 -12.90
N GLY A 80 -11.69 20.44 -12.52
CA GLY A 80 -11.04 19.46 -13.39
C GLY A 80 -9.59 19.76 -13.74
N ASN A 81 -8.97 20.80 -13.16
CA ASN A 81 -7.56 21.09 -13.40
C ASN A 81 -6.68 20.04 -12.72
N GLY A 82 -5.70 19.50 -13.45
CA GLY A 82 -4.70 18.58 -12.93
C GLY A 82 -3.62 19.28 -12.10
N LEU A 83 -3.17 18.63 -11.04
CA LEU A 83 -2.08 19.08 -10.19
C LEU A 83 -1.06 17.97 -10.02
N GLU A 84 0.21 18.34 -10.15
CA GLU A 84 1.34 17.50 -9.79
C GLU A 84 1.90 17.99 -8.44
N PHE A 85 2.27 17.06 -7.56
CA PHE A 85 2.86 17.36 -6.28
C PHE A 85 3.91 16.30 -5.91
N GLU A 86 4.77 16.63 -4.96
CA GLU A 86 5.84 15.74 -4.51
C GLU A 86 5.60 15.37 -3.05
N LEU A 87 5.74 14.07 -2.74
CA LEU A 87 5.74 13.52 -1.39
C LEU A 87 7.05 12.78 -1.13
N SER A 88 7.38 12.55 0.14
CA SER A 88 8.44 11.63 0.55
C SER A 88 7.85 10.42 1.28
N CYS A 89 8.42 9.23 1.05
CA CYS A 89 8.02 8.02 1.77
C CYS A 89 8.20 8.20 3.29
N GLU A 90 9.32 8.83 3.71
CA GLU A 90 9.55 9.20 5.11
C GLU A 90 8.53 10.20 5.64
N GLY A 91 8.16 11.22 4.86
CA GLY A 91 7.20 12.24 5.28
C GLY A 91 5.81 11.65 5.50
N VAL A 92 5.41 10.72 4.63
CA VAL A 92 4.16 9.97 4.78
C VAL A 92 4.21 9.07 6.02
N SER A 93 5.29 8.29 6.17
CA SER A 93 5.42 7.31 7.27
C SER A 93 5.61 7.96 8.65
N GLY A 94 6.37 9.06 8.72
CA GLY A 94 6.80 9.70 9.97
C GLY A 94 5.68 10.40 10.76
N SER A 95 4.49 10.51 10.18
CA SER A 95 3.31 11.09 10.82
C SER A 95 2.59 10.12 11.77
N ALA A 96 2.91 8.81 11.73
CA ALA A 96 2.14 7.79 12.42
C ALA A 96 2.97 6.98 13.43
N SER A 97 2.44 6.87 14.65
CA SER A 97 2.90 5.86 15.62
C SER A 97 2.04 4.61 15.44
N THR A 98 2.60 3.56 14.83
CA THR A 98 1.90 2.28 14.66
C THR A 98 1.97 1.47 15.96
N THR A 99 0.83 1.18 16.55
CA THR A 99 0.66 0.02 17.41
C THR A 99 0.37 -1.19 16.52
N GLY A 100 1.02 -2.33 16.76
CA GLY A 100 0.79 -3.55 15.97
C GLY A 100 -0.66 -4.06 16.09
N ALA A 101 -0.92 -5.28 15.60
CA ALA A 101 -2.25 -5.93 15.63
C ALA A 101 -2.74 -6.35 17.03
N THR A 102 -2.62 -5.45 18.01
CA THR A 102 -3.12 -5.61 19.37
C THR A 102 -4.52 -5.05 19.50
N TRP A 103 -5.31 -5.66 20.38
CA TRP A 103 -6.60 -5.10 20.78
C TRP A 103 -6.39 -3.95 21.78
N HIS A 104 -7.06 -2.84 21.54
CA HIS A 104 -7.03 -1.60 22.32
C HIS A 104 -8.38 -1.35 22.95
N ARG A 105 -8.38 -1.04 24.24
CA ARG A 105 -9.60 -0.67 24.94
C ARG A 105 -9.91 0.81 24.75
N VAL A 106 -11.11 1.12 24.29
CA VAL A 106 -11.62 2.50 24.16
C VAL A 106 -12.97 2.65 24.82
N GLU A 107 -13.24 3.84 25.35
CA GLU A 107 -14.55 4.20 25.87
C GLU A 107 -15.28 5.07 24.85
N GLN A 108 -16.47 4.62 24.41
CA GLN A 108 -17.28 5.33 23.42
C GLN A 108 -18.76 5.11 23.74
N VAL A 109 -19.55 6.20 23.73
CA VAL A 109 -20.99 6.19 24.07
C VAL A 109 -21.28 5.54 25.43
N GLY A 110 -20.42 5.76 26.43
CA GLY A 110 -20.60 5.23 27.79
C GLY A 110 -20.37 3.72 27.94
N ARG A 111 -19.78 3.06 26.94
CA ARG A 111 -19.40 1.64 26.97
C ARG A 111 -17.91 1.47 26.65
N SER A 112 -17.32 0.39 27.17
CA SER A 112 -15.97 -0.05 26.82
C SER A 112 -16.00 -1.00 25.62
N TRP A 113 -15.14 -0.73 24.65
CA TRP A 113 -14.94 -1.51 23.44
C TRP A 113 -13.49 -1.95 23.36
N ASP A 114 -13.26 -3.20 22.98
CA ASP A 114 -11.94 -3.65 22.57
C ASP A 114 -11.90 -3.58 21.03
N MET A 115 -10.90 -2.91 20.47
CA MET A 115 -10.79 -2.58 19.05
C MET A 115 -9.39 -2.89 18.50
N ARG A 116 -9.28 -3.30 17.23
CA ARG A 116 -7.99 -3.40 16.53
C ARG A 116 -8.08 -2.76 15.14
N GLY A 117 -6.94 -2.37 14.58
CA GLY A 117 -6.88 -1.98 13.18
C GLY A 117 -7.36 -3.12 12.25
N PRO A 118 -8.07 -2.81 11.15
CA PRO A 118 -8.37 -3.80 10.12
C PRO A 118 -7.10 -4.40 9.53
N ASN A 119 -7.16 -5.64 9.06
CA ASN A 119 -6.08 -6.29 8.31
C ASN A 119 -6.55 -6.77 6.93
N SER A 120 -5.65 -7.40 6.18
CA SER A 120 -5.96 -7.87 4.82
C SER A 120 -7.08 -8.91 4.77
N LEU A 121 -7.23 -9.72 5.83
CA LEU A 121 -8.33 -10.70 5.94
C LEU A 121 -9.69 -10.02 6.14
N ASP A 122 -9.72 -8.91 6.88
CA ASP A 122 -10.95 -8.13 7.09
C ASP A 122 -11.41 -7.44 5.81
N LEU A 123 -10.46 -6.86 5.05
CA LEU A 123 -10.76 -6.27 3.75
C LEU A 123 -11.18 -7.32 2.71
N ALA A 124 -10.57 -8.50 2.71
CA ALA A 124 -11.00 -9.59 1.84
C ALA A 124 -12.44 -10.03 2.15
N ALA A 125 -12.80 -10.12 3.45
CA ALA A 125 -14.16 -10.41 3.86
C ALA A 125 -15.14 -9.28 3.47
N ALA A 126 -14.72 -8.02 3.62
CA ALA A 126 -15.53 -6.86 3.27
C ALA A 126 -15.71 -6.71 1.74
N ALA A 127 -14.70 -7.06 0.94
CA ALA A 127 -14.76 -7.03 -0.52
C ALA A 127 -15.77 -8.05 -1.09
N ALA A 128 -16.11 -9.10 -0.34
CA ALA A 128 -17.16 -10.05 -0.71
C ALA A 128 -18.58 -9.56 -0.38
N ALA A 129 -18.72 -8.40 0.28
CA ALA A 129 -20.02 -7.83 0.60
C ALA A 129 -20.73 -7.26 -0.64
N PRO A 130 -22.08 -7.29 -0.69
CA PRO A 130 -22.84 -6.82 -1.85
C PRO A 130 -22.85 -5.30 -2.02
N ASP A 131 -22.58 -4.55 -0.94
CA ASP A 131 -22.62 -3.08 -0.91
C ASP A 131 -21.69 -2.53 0.18
N LEU A 132 -21.45 -1.22 0.11
CA LEU A 132 -20.53 -0.51 1.01
C LEU A 132 -21.00 -0.52 2.47
N ASP A 133 -22.30 -0.46 2.72
CA ASP A 133 -22.82 -0.46 4.10
C ASP A 133 -22.61 -1.83 4.75
N ARG A 134 -22.80 -2.92 3.99
CA ARG A 134 -22.48 -4.26 4.45
C ARG A 134 -20.98 -4.46 4.61
N ALA A 135 -20.16 -3.96 3.68
CA ALA A 135 -18.70 -4.01 3.80
C ALA A 135 -18.22 -3.30 5.09
N ARG A 136 -18.75 -2.11 5.38
CA ARG A 136 -18.48 -1.36 6.62
C ARG A 136 -18.83 -2.21 7.84
N ARG A 137 -20.04 -2.77 7.90
CA ARG A 137 -20.46 -3.65 9.02
C ARG A 137 -19.56 -4.88 9.20
N VAL A 138 -19.11 -5.50 8.12
CA VAL A 138 -18.16 -6.62 8.17
C VAL A 138 -16.84 -6.20 8.80
N ILE A 139 -16.28 -5.05 8.43
CA ILE A 139 -15.04 -4.54 9.05
C ILE A 139 -15.28 -4.26 10.54
N LEU A 140 -16.32 -3.49 10.87
CA LEU A 140 -16.62 -3.08 12.24
C LEU A 140 -16.80 -4.30 13.16
N SER A 141 -17.64 -5.27 12.76
CA SER A 141 -17.85 -6.49 13.54
C SER A 141 -16.57 -7.30 13.76
N ARG A 142 -15.69 -7.40 12.76
CA ARG A 142 -14.44 -8.18 12.87
C ARG A 142 -13.33 -7.48 13.66
N CYS A 143 -13.41 -6.16 13.74
CA CYS A 143 -12.40 -5.30 14.36
C CYS A 143 -12.80 -4.83 15.76
N MET A 144 -14.02 -5.13 16.24
CA MET A 144 -14.58 -4.60 17.48
C MET A 144 -15.27 -5.68 18.32
N ARG A 145 -15.12 -5.57 19.64
CA ARG A 145 -15.76 -6.43 20.64
C ARG A 145 -16.22 -5.58 21.82
N SER A 146 -17.33 -5.96 22.45
CA SER A 146 -17.74 -5.39 23.73
C SER A 146 -17.25 -6.32 24.84
N GLY A 147 -16.09 -6.02 25.42
CA GLY A 147 -15.44 -6.95 26.34
C GLY A 147 -15.05 -8.24 25.59
N THR A 148 -15.48 -9.40 26.09
CA THR A 148 -15.17 -10.69 25.43
C THR A 148 -16.11 -11.06 24.30
N ASP A 149 -17.23 -10.35 24.14
CA ASP A 149 -18.32 -10.76 23.27
C ASP A 149 -18.37 -9.92 21.99
N MET A 150 -18.78 -10.57 20.90
CA MET A 150 -19.07 -9.92 19.64
C MET A 150 -20.36 -9.09 19.78
N VAL A 151 -20.41 -7.95 19.09
CA VAL A 151 -21.52 -7.01 19.19
C VAL A 151 -22.62 -7.38 18.20
N ASP A 152 -23.87 -7.43 18.68
CA ASP A 152 -25.04 -7.74 17.85
C ASP A 152 -25.20 -6.70 16.73
N GLU A 153 -25.61 -7.15 15.53
CA GLU A 153 -25.88 -6.28 14.39
C GLU A 153 -26.93 -5.20 14.73
N ALA A 154 -27.88 -5.50 15.62
CA ALA A 154 -28.91 -4.55 16.05
C ALA A 154 -28.36 -3.36 16.86
N GLU A 155 -27.15 -3.44 17.40
CA GLU A 155 -26.53 -2.39 18.21
C GLU A 155 -25.76 -1.36 17.36
N TRP A 156 -25.55 -1.60 16.06
CA TRP A 156 -24.78 -0.72 15.17
C TRP A 156 -25.61 0.46 14.65
N THR A 157 -25.96 1.41 15.52
CA THR A 157 -26.55 2.68 15.06
C THR A 157 -25.55 3.47 14.21
N ASP A 158 -26.05 4.34 13.34
CA ASP A 158 -25.19 5.15 12.46
C ASP A 158 -24.24 6.04 13.26
N GLU A 159 -24.69 6.61 14.39
CA GLU A 159 -23.86 7.42 15.28
C GLU A 159 -22.73 6.60 15.92
N LEU A 160 -23.02 5.36 16.34
CA LEU A 160 -22.03 4.47 16.93
C LEU A 160 -21.00 4.04 15.87
N GLN A 161 -21.47 3.68 14.67
CA GLN A 161 -20.60 3.33 13.54
C GLN A 161 -19.65 4.49 13.21
N ALA A 162 -20.16 5.73 13.11
CA ALA A 162 -19.34 6.90 12.82
C ALA A 162 -18.31 7.18 13.93
N ALA A 163 -18.74 7.08 15.20
CA ALA A 163 -17.86 7.30 16.35
C ALA A 163 -16.73 6.26 16.42
N LEU A 164 -17.02 4.99 16.18
CA LEU A 164 -16.02 3.93 16.21
C LEU A 164 -15.13 3.93 14.96
N ALA A 165 -15.65 4.32 13.80
CA ALA A 165 -14.82 4.54 12.60
C ALA A 165 -13.76 5.62 12.84
N ALA A 166 -14.12 6.74 13.48
CA ALA A 166 -13.15 7.77 13.85
C ALA A 166 -12.06 7.23 14.80
N ARG A 167 -12.42 6.34 15.74
CA ARG A 167 -11.43 5.67 16.62
C ARG A 167 -10.51 4.72 15.86
N LEU A 168 -11.00 4.02 14.83
CA LEU A 168 -10.13 3.18 13.99
C LEU A 168 -9.09 4.03 13.25
N SER A 169 -9.48 5.18 12.70
CA SER A 169 -8.54 6.10 12.04
C SER A 169 -7.47 6.63 13.01
N GLU A 170 -7.81 6.87 14.27
CA GLU A 170 -6.83 7.25 15.31
C GLU A 170 -5.90 6.09 15.69
N LEU A 171 -6.41 4.85 15.71
CA LEU A 171 -5.65 3.64 16.07
C LEU A 171 -4.66 3.22 14.97
N ASP A 172 -5.02 3.43 13.71
CA ASP A 172 -4.20 3.03 12.57
C ASP A 172 -4.11 4.15 11.51
N PRO A 173 -3.36 5.24 11.79
CA PRO A 173 -3.34 6.42 10.92
C PRO A 173 -2.81 6.16 9.50
N LEU A 174 -2.02 5.10 9.30
CA LEU A 174 -1.52 4.71 7.98
C LEU A 174 -2.47 3.78 7.22
N ALA A 175 -3.59 3.35 7.82
CA ALA A 175 -4.60 2.57 7.11
C ALA A 175 -5.32 3.39 6.04
N GLU A 176 -5.37 4.72 6.19
CA GLU A 176 -5.91 5.66 5.23
C GLU A 176 -5.02 6.91 5.19
N ILE A 177 -4.21 7.03 4.13
CA ILE A 177 -3.30 8.16 3.96
C ILE A 177 -4.05 9.26 3.19
N LEU A 178 -4.26 10.40 3.84
CA LEU A 178 -4.92 11.57 3.24
C LEU A 178 -3.91 12.67 2.96
N ILE A 179 -3.90 13.15 1.72
CA ILE A 179 -3.05 14.24 1.26
C ILE A 179 -3.90 15.50 1.09
N ASP A 180 -3.57 16.55 1.83
CA ASP A 180 -4.20 17.86 1.66
C ASP A 180 -3.73 18.50 0.36
N VAL A 181 -4.68 18.76 -0.55
CA VAL A 181 -4.40 19.38 -1.85
C VAL A 181 -5.17 20.68 -1.97
N ARG A 182 -4.55 21.69 -2.59
CA ARG A 182 -5.19 22.97 -2.92
C ARG A 182 -5.00 23.28 -4.39
N CYS A 183 -6.10 23.53 -5.09
CA CYS A 183 -6.08 23.85 -6.51
C CYS A 183 -5.46 25.23 -6.75
N ALA A 184 -4.40 25.29 -7.56
CA ALA A 184 -3.79 26.56 -7.96
C ALA A 184 -4.69 27.42 -8.86
N ALA A 185 -5.64 26.80 -9.58
CA ALA A 185 -6.52 27.49 -10.51
C ALA A 185 -7.76 28.11 -9.83
N CYS A 186 -8.44 27.38 -8.94
CA CYS A 186 -9.69 27.83 -8.32
C CYS A 186 -9.63 28.00 -6.79
N GLY A 187 -8.51 27.65 -6.15
CA GLY A 187 -8.32 27.76 -4.70
C GLY A 187 -9.04 26.69 -3.87
N HIS A 188 -9.85 25.83 -4.48
CA HIS A 188 -10.55 24.73 -3.80
C HIS A 188 -9.55 23.81 -3.09
N ALA A 189 -9.83 23.48 -1.83
CA ALA A 189 -9.04 22.58 -1.02
C ALA A 189 -9.83 21.29 -0.77
N TRP A 190 -9.16 20.15 -0.89
CA TRP A 190 -9.74 18.83 -0.66
C TRP A 190 -8.66 17.86 -0.15
N GLN A 191 -9.09 16.68 0.29
CA GLN A 191 -8.20 15.59 0.67
C GLN A 191 -8.24 14.49 -0.39
N SER A 192 -7.06 14.06 -0.84
CA SER A 192 -6.91 12.93 -1.75
C SER A 192 -6.43 11.72 -0.98
N VAL A 193 -7.05 10.56 -1.21
CA VAL A 193 -6.56 9.28 -0.69
C VAL A 193 -5.29 8.88 -1.46
N PHE A 194 -4.26 8.45 -0.73
CA PHE A 194 -3.05 7.86 -1.29
C PHE A 194 -2.96 6.38 -0.89
N ASP A 195 -3.16 5.50 -1.87
CA ASP A 195 -3.00 4.05 -1.69
C ASP A 195 -1.58 3.64 -2.13
N ILE A 196 -0.71 3.32 -1.16
CA ILE A 196 0.66 2.91 -1.46
C ILE A 196 0.72 1.55 -2.17
N ALA A 197 -0.21 0.65 -1.91
CA ALA A 197 -0.21 -0.67 -2.55
C ALA A 197 -0.47 -0.54 -4.05
N ASP A 198 -1.48 0.23 -4.43
CA ASP A 198 -1.80 0.50 -5.84
C ASP A 198 -0.71 1.37 -6.50
N PHE A 199 -0.22 2.39 -5.80
CA PHE A 199 0.86 3.25 -6.32
C PHE A 199 2.12 2.43 -6.63
N PHE A 200 2.61 1.67 -5.65
CA PHE A 200 3.83 0.88 -5.81
C PHE A 200 3.66 -0.22 -6.86
N TRP A 201 2.48 -0.86 -6.92
CA TRP A 201 2.18 -1.82 -7.99
C TRP A 201 2.25 -1.19 -9.38
N ASN A 202 1.73 0.02 -9.57
CA ASN A 202 1.79 0.71 -10.85
C ASN A 202 3.23 1.06 -11.24
N GLU A 203 4.07 1.47 -10.29
CA GLU A 203 5.50 1.68 -10.55
C GLU A 203 6.21 0.39 -10.97
N ILE A 204 5.93 -0.73 -10.29
CA ILE A 204 6.43 -2.05 -10.67
C ILE A 204 5.98 -2.40 -12.08
N HIS A 205 4.69 -2.22 -12.40
CA HIS A 205 4.16 -2.49 -13.74
C HIS A 205 4.89 -1.71 -14.84
N VAL A 206 5.11 -0.41 -14.64
CA VAL A 206 5.83 0.44 -15.59
C VAL A 206 7.30 -0.01 -15.69
N ARG A 207 7.96 -0.28 -14.56
CA ARG A 207 9.36 -0.71 -14.53
C ARG A 207 9.55 -2.06 -15.22
N SER A 208 8.67 -3.04 -15.02
CA SER A 208 8.75 -4.36 -15.64
C SER A 208 8.63 -4.28 -17.15
N LYS A 209 7.68 -3.50 -17.68
CA LYS A 209 7.56 -3.28 -19.13
C LYS A 209 8.82 -2.67 -19.73
N ARG A 210 9.39 -1.67 -19.05
CA ARG A 210 10.65 -1.05 -19.49
C ARG A 210 11.81 -2.06 -19.44
N LEU A 211 11.92 -2.85 -18.37
CA LEU A 211 12.97 -3.87 -18.25
C LEU A 211 12.88 -4.91 -19.37
N LEU A 212 11.69 -5.38 -19.72
CA LEU A 212 11.51 -6.33 -20.84
C LEU A 212 11.95 -5.73 -22.18
N GLN A 213 11.71 -4.43 -22.42
CA GLN A 213 12.21 -3.73 -23.60
C GLN A 213 13.75 -3.60 -23.58
N GLU A 214 14.34 -3.27 -22.43
CA GLU A 214 15.79 -3.22 -22.25
C GLU A 214 16.42 -4.60 -22.51
N ILE A 215 15.80 -5.68 -22.02
CA ILE A 215 16.26 -7.06 -22.22
C ILE A 215 16.21 -7.44 -23.70
N ASP A 216 15.09 -7.21 -24.40
CA ASP A 216 14.96 -7.53 -25.82
C ASP A 216 16.01 -6.78 -26.65
N LEU A 217 16.21 -5.49 -26.40
CA LEU A 217 17.22 -4.67 -27.09
C LEU A 217 18.64 -5.21 -26.87
N LEU A 218 19.02 -5.45 -25.61
CA LEU A 218 20.38 -5.88 -25.26
C LEU A 218 20.66 -7.30 -25.74
N ALA A 219 19.69 -8.22 -25.63
CA ALA A 219 19.82 -9.58 -26.11
C ALA A 219 20.02 -9.62 -27.64
N ARG A 220 19.24 -8.83 -28.39
CA ARG A 220 19.38 -8.74 -29.86
C ARG A 220 20.69 -8.09 -30.29
N THR A 221 21.16 -7.09 -29.56
CA THR A 221 22.35 -6.30 -29.93
C THR A 221 23.65 -7.02 -29.57
N TYR A 222 23.72 -7.63 -28.38
CA TYR A 222 24.95 -8.17 -27.82
C TYR A 222 24.95 -9.70 -27.67
N GLY A 223 23.80 -10.36 -27.87
CA GLY A 223 23.68 -11.82 -27.73
C GLY A 223 23.69 -12.32 -26.28
N TRP A 224 23.58 -11.43 -25.29
CA TRP A 224 23.53 -11.81 -23.88
C TRP A 224 22.18 -12.44 -23.52
N THR A 225 22.24 -13.38 -22.58
CA THR A 225 21.05 -14.02 -22.01
C THR A 225 20.31 -13.06 -21.07
N GLU A 226 19.02 -13.32 -20.86
CA GLU A 226 18.21 -12.57 -19.91
C GLU A 226 18.82 -12.54 -18.51
N GLY A 227 19.33 -13.67 -18.03
CA GLY A 227 20.00 -13.76 -16.72
C GLY A 227 21.26 -12.90 -16.62
N GLU A 228 22.08 -12.83 -17.68
CA GLU A 228 23.25 -11.96 -17.72
C GLU A 228 22.86 -10.48 -17.70
N ILE A 229 21.79 -10.10 -18.40
CA ILE A 229 21.27 -8.73 -18.46
C ILE A 229 20.66 -8.29 -17.12
N LEU A 230 19.84 -9.15 -16.51
CA LEU A 230 19.23 -8.91 -15.20
C LEU A 230 20.26 -8.92 -14.06
N GLY A 231 21.36 -9.67 -14.22
CA GLY A 231 22.49 -9.66 -13.30
C GLY A 231 23.31 -8.37 -13.32
N MET A 232 23.10 -7.48 -14.29
CA MET A 232 23.75 -6.17 -14.32
C MET A 232 23.08 -5.18 -13.37
N THR A 233 23.89 -4.27 -12.82
CA THR A 233 23.34 -3.10 -12.12
C THR A 233 22.55 -2.22 -13.09
N ASP A 234 21.55 -1.51 -12.57
CA ASP A 234 20.71 -0.60 -13.35
C ASP A 234 21.54 0.46 -14.10
N GLN A 235 22.59 0.98 -13.46
CA GLN A 235 23.51 1.95 -14.07
C GLN A 235 24.24 1.34 -15.28
N ARG A 236 24.80 0.13 -15.14
CA ARG A 236 25.54 -0.53 -16.22
C ARG A 236 24.60 -0.90 -17.37
N ARG A 237 23.43 -1.46 -17.06
CA ARG A 237 22.41 -1.82 -18.07
C ARG A 237 21.96 -0.59 -18.87
N SER A 238 21.72 0.54 -18.20
CA SER A 238 21.30 1.78 -18.87
C SER A 238 22.36 2.33 -19.83
N LEU A 239 23.65 2.19 -19.53
CA LEU A 239 24.73 2.60 -20.44
C LEU A 239 24.76 1.73 -21.71
N TYR A 240 24.60 0.41 -21.58
CA TYR A 240 24.50 -0.47 -22.74
C TYR A 240 23.28 -0.18 -23.59
N VAL A 241 22.13 0.10 -22.97
CA VAL A 241 20.92 0.52 -23.71
C VAL A 241 21.20 1.79 -24.50
N GLY A 242 21.86 2.80 -23.90
CA GLY A 242 22.24 4.03 -24.60
C GLY A 242 23.16 3.78 -25.80
N MET A 243 24.15 2.88 -25.66
CA MET A 243 25.05 2.51 -26.77
C MET A 243 24.34 1.71 -27.86
N ALA A 244 23.37 0.86 -27.51
CA ALA A 244 22.59 0.08 -28.48
C ALA A 244 21.58 0.92 -29.28
N LEU A 245 21.15 2.06 -28.73
CA LEU A 245 20.25 3.02 -29.38
C LEU A 245 20.98 4.11 -30.18
N SER A 246 22.31 4.17 -30.09
CA SER A 246 23.17 5.13 -30.83
C SER A 246 23.49 4.61 -32.22
#